data_AF-W2C846-F1
#
_entry.id   AF-W2C846-F1
#
_cell.length_a   1.000
_cell.length_b   1.000
_cell.length_c   1.000
_cell.angle_alpha   90.00
_cell.angle_beta   90.00
_cell.angle_gamma   90.00
#
_symmetry.space_group_name_H-M   'P 1'
#
loop_
_entity.id
_entity.type
_entity.pdbx_description
1 polymer ?
#
loop_
_entity_poly.entity_id
_entity_poly.type
_entity_poly.pdbx_seq_one_letter_code
_entity_poly.pdbx_strand_id
1 'polypeptide(L)'
;MAKKQLRIGLIGYGFMGRAHSNAYAQVGHFFPSNHEVVLQAVCGRDEKSAKAFAAKWGYKSIETDWRKLIERDDIDVIDIATPNNLHSQQAIAAAQAGKGILCEKPLGLNSKDAEKMVEAVTKAKVPNMVWYNYRRCPAVTLAKNLIDAGKLGRVFHYRANFLQDWTISPDLPQGGTGLWRLDAKVS
;
A
#
# COMPACT_ATOMS: atom_id res chain seq x y z
N MET A 1 14.42 10.68 -24.43
CA MET A 1 14.74 11.44 -23.20
C MET A 1 14.93 10.45 -22.06
N ALA A 2 15.82 10.70 -21.10
CA ALA A 2 15.98 9.83 -19.93
C ALA A 2 14.67 9.82 -19.10
N LYS A 3 14.26 8.65 -18.60
CA LYS A 3 13.07 8.54 -17.73
C LYS A 3 13.31 9.27 -16.41
N LYS A 4 12.30 9.95 -15.87
CA LYS A 4 12.38 10.57 -14.55
C LYS A 4 12.29 9.48 -13.47
N GLN A 5 13.21 9.45 -12.51
CA GLN A 5 13.12 8.48 -11.43
C GLN A 5 11.92 8.78 -10.51
N LEU A 6 11.22 7.73 -10.10
CA LEU A 6 10.20 7.75 -9.06
C LEU A 6 10.68 6.83 -7.93
N ARG A 7 11.20 7.43 -6.86
CA ARG A 7 11.91 6.74 -5.78
C ARG A 7 10.95 6.35 -4.68
N ILE A 8 10.85 5.05 -4.41
CA ILE A 8 9.88 4.46 -3.48
C ILE A 8 10.56 4.17 -2.13
N GLY A 9 9.93 4.64 -1.07
CA GLY A 9 10.16 4.21 0.31
C GLY A 9 9.05 3.28 0.77
N LEU A 10 9.35 2.00 1.01
CA LEU A 10 8.37 1.02 1.50
C LEU A 10 8.43 0.91 3.03
N ILE A 11 7.30 1.06 3.73
CA ILE A 11 7.18 0.80 5.16
C ILE A 11 6.39 -0.51 5.36
N GLY A 12 7.07 -1.54 5.86
CA GLY A 12 6.45 -2.86 6.09
C GLY A 12 6.78 -3.89 5.01
N TYR A 13 7.79 -4.72 5.26
CA TYR A 13 8.29 -5.74 4.32
C TYR A 13 7.60 -7.12 4.44
N GLY A 14 6.40 -7.16 5.03
CA GLY A 14 5.64 -8.39 5.26
C GLY A 14 5.11 -9.03 3.97
N PHE A 15 3.94 -9.66 4.03
CA PHE A 15 3.31 -10.25 2.84
C PHE A 15 3.08 -9.21 1.73
N MET A 16 2.47 -8.06 2.07
CA MET A 16 2.19 -7.02 1.08
C MET A 16 3.45 -6.36 0.54
N GLY A 17 4.48 -6.14 1.37
CA GLY A 17 5.75 -5.61 0.90
C GLY A 17 6.37 -6.44 -0.23
N ARG A 18 6.24 -7.78 -0.20
CA ARG A 18 6.65 -8.66 -1.32
C ARG A 18 5.82 -8.43 -2.57
N ALA A 19 4.49 -8.38 -2.44
CA ALA A 19 3.59 -8.17 -3.58
C ALA A 19 3.80 -6.81 -4.23
N HIS A 20 3.99 -5.75 -3.43
CA HIS A 20 4.29 -4.40 -3.91
C HIS A 20 5.65 -4.34 -4.60
N SER A 21 6.69 -4.92 -4.01
CA SER A 21 8.04 -4.97 -4.61
C SER A 21 8.03 -5.71 -5.95
N ASN A 22 7.28 -6.81 -6.06
CA ASN A 22 7.07 -7.49 -7.33
C ASN A 22 6.36 -6.58 -8.35
N ALA A 23 5.31 -5.86 -7.95
CA ALA A 23 4.62 -4.94 -8.85
C ALA A 23 5.55 -3.84 -9.38
N TYR A 24 6.38 -3.24 -8.51
CA TYR A 24 7.37 -2.23 -8.91
C TYR A 24 8.44 -2.76 -9.86
N ALA A 25 8.93 -3.98 -9.63
CA ALA A 25 9.88 -4.62 -10.53
C ALA A 25 9.29 -4.90 -11.91
N GLN A 26 7.99 -5.22 -11.97
CA GLN A 26 7.35 -5.67 -13.20
C GLN A 26 6.73 -4.53 -14.02
N VAL A 27 6.20 -3.48 -13.39
CA VAL A 27 5.34 -2.48 -14.06
C VAL A 27 5.96 -1.87 -15.32
N GLY A 28 7.29 -1.65 -15.32
CA GLY A 28 8.01 -1.08 -16.45
C GLY A 28 8.09 -2.00 -17.68
N HIS A 29 7.85 -3.30 -17.52
CA HIS A 29 7.77 -4.26 -18.63
C HIS A 29 6.39 -4.28 -19.31
N PHE A 30 5.33 -3.95 -18.56
CA PHE A 30 3.95 -4.04 -19.04
C PHE A 30 3.43 -2.71 -19.58
N PHE A 31 3.87 -1.58 -19.02
CA PHE A 31 3.30 -0.28 -19.32
C PHE A 31 4.38 0.75 -19.68
N PRO A 32 4.27 1.43 -20.84
CA PRO A 32 5.16 2.54 -21.14
C PRO A 32 4.93 3.68 -20.14
N SER A 33 6.02 4.30 -19.68
CA SER A 33 5.97 5.41 -18.73
C SER A 33 7.17 6.33 -18.93
N ASN A 34 6.94 7.62 -18.70
CA ASN A 34 8.01 8.62 -18.60
C ASN A 34 8.77 8.53 -17.27
N HIS A 35 8.33 7.66 -16.35
CA HIS A 35 8.98 7.40 -15.08
C HIS A 35 9.63 6.02 -15.05
N GLU A 36 10.74 5.93 -14.32
CA GLU A 36 11.39 4.69 -13.93
C GLU A 36 11.24 4.52 -12.41
N VAL A 37 10.66 3.39 -11.98
CA VAL A 37 10.47 3.11 -10.55
C VAL A 37 11.79 2.66 -9.94
N VAL A 38 12.17 3.28 -8.84
CA VAL A 38 13.40 2.96 -8.11
C VAL A 38 13.04 2.52 -6.70
N LEU A 39 13.42 1.31 -6.33
CA LEU A 39 13.30 0.79 -4.96
C LEU A 39 14.41 1.43 -4.10
N GLN A 40 14.10 2.57 -3.50
CA GLN A 40 15.13 3.40 -2.85
C GLN A 40 15.45 2.89 -1.44
N ALA A 41 14.43 2.70 -0.61
CA ALA A 41 14.62 2.23 0.75
C ALA A 41 13.41 1.42 1.24
N VAL A 42 13.68 0.44 2.10
CA VAL A 42 12.65 -0.33 2.80
C VAL A 42 12.83 -0.17 4.30
N CYS A 43 11.72 -0.01 5.01
CA CYS A 43 11.69 0.18 6.45
C CYS A 43 11.04 -0.99 7.17
N GLY A 44 11.70 -1.44 8.24
CA GLY A 44 11.06 -2.22 9.29
C GLY A 44 11.97 -2.43 10.50
N ARG A 45 11.34 -2.79 11.63
CA ARG A 45 11.97 -2.73 12.96
C ARG A 45 13.16 -3.67 13.15
N ASP A 46 13.15 -4.82 12.50
CA ASP A 46 14.27 -5.78 12.58
C ASP A 46 15.26 -5.52 11.46
N GLU A 47 16.43 -4.98 11.80
CA GLU A 47 17.46 -4.57 10.85
C GLU A 47 17.93 -5.72 9.96
N LYS A 48 18.11 -6.91 10.55
CA LYS A 48 18.58 -8.11 9.84
C LYS A 48 17.59 -8.52 8.75
N SER A 49 16.30 -8.60 9.08
CA SER A 49 15.23 -8.92 8.14
C SER A 49 15.05 -7.84 7.08
N ALA A 50 15.15 -6.56 7.46
CA ALA A 50 15.08 -5.45 6.51
C ALA A 50 16.24 -5.51 5.50
N LYS A 51 17.48 -5.74 5.96
CA LYS A 51 18.64 -5.94 5.08
C LYS A 51 18.46 -7.13 4.13
N ALA A 52 18.00 -8.27 4.66
CA ALA A 52 17.74 -9.46 3.85
C ALA A 52 16.66 -9.21 2.79
N PHE A 53 15.59 -8.49 3.14
CA PHE A 53 14.54 -8.12 2.20
C PHE A 53 15.05 -7.15 1.14
N ALA A 54 15.80 -6.12 1.54
CA ALA A 54 16.38 -5.14 0.62
C ALA A 54 17.28 -5.80 -0.42
N ALA A 55 18.20 -6.66 0.03
CA ALA A 55 19.08 -7.42 -0.85
C ALA A 55 18.30 -8.32 -1.82
N LYS A 56 17.24 -8.98 -1.33
CA LYS A 56 16.41 -9.88 -2.16
C LYS A 56 15.63 -9.17 -3.25
N TRP A 57 15.06 -8.00 -2.94
CA TRP A 57 14.16 -7.28 -3.85
C TRP A 57 14.83 -6.12 -4.60
N GLY A 58 16.08 -5.78 -4.27
CA GLY A 58 16.84 -4.73 -4.94
C GLY A 58 16.60 -3.33 -4.38
N TYR A 59 16.27 -3.19 -3.09
CA TYR A 59 16.25 -1.86 -2.45
C TYR A 59 17.66 -1.39 -2.18
N LYS A 60 17.95 -0.11 -2.48
CA LYS A 60 19.29 0.46 -2.32
C LYS A 60 19.74 0.60 -0.86
N SER A 61 18.80 0.79 0.06
CA SER A 61 19.10 0.98 1.49
C SER A 61 17.94 0.52 2.38
N ILE A 62 18.15 0.56 3.69
CA ILE A 62 17.13 0.25 4.68
C ILE A 62 17.01 1.37 5.71
N GLU A 63 15.87 1.40 6.40
CA GLU A 63 15.69 2.15 7.64
C GLU A 63 15.05 1.24 8.70
N THR A 64 15.29 1.52 9.98
CA THR A 64 14.61 0.82 11.09
C THR A 64 13.55 1.69 11.77
N ASP A 65 13.53 2.98 11.46
CA ASP A 65 12.51 3.94 11.88
C ASP A 65 11.84 4.56 10.64
N TRP A 66 10.52 4.40 10.57
CA TRP A 66 9.75 4.91 9.43
C TRP A 66 9.72 6.44 9.37
N ARG A 67 9.95 7.13 10.50
CA ARG A 67 10.03 8.60 10.52
C ARG A 67 11.24 9.08 9.73
N LYS A 68 12.39 8.46 9.97
CA LYS A 68 13.63 8.73 9.21
C LYS A 68 13.45 8.44 7.73
N LEU A 69 12.74 7.36 7.38
CA LEU A 69 12.42 7.08 5.97
C LEU A 69 11.64 8.22 5.33
N ILE A 70 10.62 8.75 6.01
CA ILE A 70 9.77 9.84 5.48
C ILE A 70 10.56 11.15 5.31
N GLU A 71 11.48 11.43 6.23
CA GLU A 71 12.32 12.65 6.23
C GLU A 71 13.36 12.68 5.10
N ARG A 72 13.58 11.57 4.39
CA ARG A 72 14.60 11.50 3.35
C ARG A 72 14.23 12.30 2.10
N ASP A 73 15.14 13.16 1.66
CA ASP A 73 15.02 13.93 0.41
C ASP A 73 15.17 13.06 -0.85
N ASP A 74 15.72 11.85 -0.70
CA ASP A 74 15.91 10.91 -1.80
C ASP A 74 14.69 10.00 -2.07
N ILE A 75 13.54 10.25 -1.45
CA ILE A 75 12.29 9.49 -1.63
C ILE A 75 11.17 10.41 -2.12
N ASP A 76 10.45 9.95 -3.14
CA ASP A 76 9.33 10.68 -3.75
C ASP A 76 7.96 10.18 -3.26
N VAL A 77 7.85 8.87 -3.02
CA VAL A 77 6.60 8.18 -2.65
C VAL A 77 6.84 7.25 -1.47
N ILE A 78 5.94 7.30 -0.49
CA ILE A 78 5.88 6.39 0.65
C ILE A 78 4.78 5.36 0.40
N ASP A 79 5.16 4.08 0.38
CA ASP A 79 4.25 2.94 0.30
C ASP A 79 4.10 2.31 1.68
N ILE A 80 2.88 2.35 2.23
CA ILE A 80 2.53 1.95 3.57
C ILE A 80 1.87 0.58 3.51
N ALA A 81 2.61 -0.45 3.93
CA ALA A 81 2.21 -1.86 3.94
C ALA A 81 2.21 -2.46 5.36
N THR A 82 1.98 -1.62 6.37
CA THR A 82 1.93 -2.00 7.78
C THR A 82 0.53 -2.50 8.20
N PRO A 83 0.33 -2.91 9.46
CA PRO A 83 -1.01 -3.11 10.02
C PRO A 83 -1.83 -1.81 10.15
N ASN A 84 -3.17 -1.96 10.27
CA ASN A 84 -4.14 -0.86 10.15
C ASN A 84 -3.91 0.27 11.15
N ASN A 85 -3.52 -0.05 12.38
CA ASN A 85 -3.28 0.91 13.46
C ASN A 85 -2.12 1.89 13.18
N LEU A 86 -1.24 1.61 12.22
CA LEU A 86 -0.10 2.46 11.89
C LEU A 86 -0.35 3.37 10.67
N HIS A 87 -1.36 3.07 9.85
CA HIS A 87 -1.60 3.78 8.60
C HIS A 87 -1.77 5.29 8.81
N SER A 88 -2.59 5.69 9.79
CA SER A 88 -2.93 7.08 10.02
C SER A 88 -1.70 7.94 10.34
N GLN A 89 -0.89 7.50 11.30
CA GLN A 89 0.32 8.24 11.69
C GLN A 89 1.34 8.35 10.55
N GLN A 90 1.52 7.28 9.78
CA GLN A 90 2.49 7.23 8.69
C GLN A 90 2.04 8.06 7.49
N ALA A 91 0.77 7.96 7.09
CA ALA A 91 0.23 8.71 5.95
C ALA A 91 0.17 10.21 6.23
N ILE A 92 -0.21 10.61 7.45
CA ILE A 92 -0.23 12.03 7.85
C ILE A 92 1.19 12.61 7.82
N ALA A 93 2.17 11.89 8.38
CA ALA A 93 3.57 12.32 8.34
C ALA A 93 4.10 12.42 6.91
N ALA A 94 3.82 11.43 6.05
CA ALA A 94 4.23 11.46 4.65
C ALA A 94 3.60 12.64 3.89
N ALA A 95 2.33 12.94 4.15
CA ALA A 95 1.64 14.10 3.57
C ALA A 95 2.27 15.42 4.03
N GLN A 96 2.56 15.56 5.33
CA GLN A 96 3.23 16.74 5.88
C GLN A 96 4.63 16.94 5.29
N ALA A 97 5.33 15.86 4.96
CA ALA A 97 6.62 15.88 4.28
C ALA A 97 6.52 16.05 2.74
N GLY A 98 5.31 16.24 2.20
CA GLY A 98 5.10 16.49 0.77
C GLY A 98 5.33 15.26 -0.12
N LYS A 99 5.32 14.05 0.43
CA LYS A 99 5.55 12.80 -0.32
C LYS A 99 4.26 12.28 -0.94
N GLY A 100 4.36 11.63 -2.10
CA GLY A 100 3.24 10.82 -2.61
C GLY A 100 2.95 9.64 -1.68
N ILE A 101 1.70 9.21 -1.58
CA ILE A 101 1.29 8.19 -0.60
C ILE A 101 0.56 7.03 -1.28
N LEU A 102 1.04 5.81 -1.05
CA LEU A 102 0.34 4.58 -1.36
C LEU A 102 0.07 3.90 -0.02
N CYS A 103 -1.18 3.56 0.29
CA CYS A 103 -1.53 3.00 1.60
C CYS A 103 -2.35 1.73 1.47
N GLU A 104 -2.00 0.71 2.25
CA GLU A 104 -2.81 -0.49 2.38
C GLU A 104 -4.21 -0.19 2.93
N LYS A 105 -5.11 -1.14 2.67
CA LYS A 105 -6.49 -1.12 3.17
C LYS A 105 -6.63 -1.97 4.44
N PRO A 106 -7.60 -1.66 5.31
CA PRO A 106 -8.46 -0.47 5.34
C PRO A 106 -7.65 0.82 5.58
N LEU A 107 -8.20 1.97 5.16
CA LEU A 107 -7.49 3.24 5.16
C LEU A 107 -6.94 3.59 6.55
N GLY A 108 -7.75 3.45 7.60
CA GLY A 108 -7.32 3.57 8.99
C GLY A 108 -7.97 2.49 9.86
N LEU A 109 -7.64 2.47 11.15
CA LEU A 109 -8.23 1.54 12.12
C LEU A 109 -9.74 1.81 12.32
N ASN A 110 -10.15 3.08 12.22
CA ASN A 110 -11.55 3.50 12.31
C ASN A 110 -11.79 4.72 11.41
N SER A 111 -13.06 5.15 11.32
CA SER A 111 -13.47 6.28 10.47
C SER A 111 -12.82 7.61 10.87
N LYS A 112 -12.64 7.88 12.17
CA LYS A 112 -12.01 9.12 12.66
C LYS A 112 -10.54 9.18 12.25
N ASP A 113 -9.83 8.07 12.32
CA ASP A 113 -8.43 8.00 11.87
C ASP A 113 -8.31 8.15 10.36
N ALA A 114 -9.25 7.57 9.60
CA ALA A 114 -9.32 7.73 8.15
C ALA A 114 -9.64 9.18 7.73
N GLU A 115 -10.54 9.87 8.44
CA GLU A 115 -10.90 11.27 8.20
C GLU A 115 -9.68 12.19 8.34
N LYS A 116 -8.91 12.04 9.43
CA LYS A 116 -7.65 12.77 9.63
C LYS A 116 -6.63 12.56 8.51
N MET A 117 -6.56 11.34 7.96
CA MET A 117 -5.68 11.05 6.82
C MET A 117 -6.14 11.79 5.57
N VAL A 118 -7.44 11.78 5.29
CA VAL A 118 -8.03 12.48 4.14
C VAL A 118 -7.77 13.99 4.26
N GLU A 119 -8.00 14.58 5.43
CA GLU A 119 -7.71 15.99 5.70
C GLU A 119 -6.24 16.34 5.45
N ALA A 120 -5.31 15.56 6.01
CA ALA A 120 -3.88 15.82 5.87
C ALA A 120 -3.41 15.76 4.41
N VAL A 121 -3.84 14.74 3.68
CA VAL A 121 -3.51 14.57 2.26
C VAL A 121 -4.13 15.66 1.40
N THR A 122 -5.39 16.03 1.68
CA THR A 122 -6.10 17.11 0.97
C THR A 122 -5.39 18.44 1.15
N LYS A 123 -4.98 18.74 2.40
CA LYS A 123 -4.23 19.96 2.73
C LYS A 123 -2.85 19.98 2.05
N ALA A 124 -2.14 18.84 2.05
CA ALA A 124 -0.81 18.71 1.46
C ALA A 124 -0.82 18.72 -0.08
N LYS A 125 -1.96 18.40 -0.70
CA LYS A 125 -2.14 18.30 -2.17
C LYS A 125 -1.16 17.31 -2.83
N VAL A 126 -0.81 16.25 -2.12
CA VAL A 126 0.08 15.20 -2.62
C VAL A 126 -0.70 14.11 -3.36
N PRO A 127 -0.12 13.47 -4.40
CA PRO A 127 -0.70 12.28 -5.00
C PRO A 127 -0.90 11.20 -3.95
N ASN A 128 -2.07 10.57 -3.95
CA ASN A 128 -2.38 9.53 -2.97
C ASN A 128 -3.23 8.41 -3.56
N MET A 129 -3.15 7.23 -2.97
CA MET A 129 -3.97 6.08 -3.35
C MET A 129 -4.08 5.06 -2.21
N VAL A 130 -5.25 4.42 -2.10
CA VAL A 130 -5.46 3.23 -1.27
C VAL A 130 -5.44 1.96 -2.11
N TRP A 131 -4.79 0.90 -1.62
CA TRP A 131 -4.63 -0.40 -2.28
C TRP A 131 -5.92 -1.26 -2.30
N TYR A 132 -7.04 -0.70 -2.77
CA TYR A 132 -8.19 -1.49 -3.24
C TYR A 132 -7.89 -2.12 -4.61
N ASN A 133 -6.91 -3.02 -4.65
CA ASN A 133 -6.30 -3.55 -5.86
C ASN A 133 -7.28 -4.35 -6.74
N TYR A 134 -8.24 -5.08 -6.16
CA TYR A 134 -9.22 -5.88 -6.93
C TYR A 134 -10.06 -5.04 -7.92
N ARG A 135 -10.23 -3.74 -7.69
CA ARG A 135 -10.91 -2.85 -8.65
C ARG A 135 -10.17 -2.73 -9.99
N ARG A 136 -8.88 -3.11 -10.02
CA ARG A 136 -8.02 -3.13 -11.22
C ARG A 136 -7.97 -4.49 -11.91
N CYS A 137 -8.68 -5.50 -11.41
CA CYS A 137 -8.87 -6.72 -12.17
C CYS A 137 -9.55 -6.38 -13.51
N PRO A 138 -9.04 -6.85 -14.67
CA PRO A 138 -9.59 -6.48 -15.97
C PRO A 138 -11.10 -6.70 -16.09
N ALA A 139 -11.63 -7.79 -15.52
CA ALA A 139 -13.06 -8.07 -15.49
C ALA A 139 -13.88 -7.01 -14.71
N VAL A 140 -13.35 -6.51 -13.60
CA VAL A 140 -14.01 -5.46 -12.80
C VAL A 140 -13.97 -4.12 -13.54
N THR A 141 -12.83 -3.82 -14.20
CA THR A 141 -12.71 -2.63 -15.05
C THR A 141 -13.65 -2.71 -16.27
N LEU A 142 -13.79 -3.87 -16.90
CA LEU A 142 -14.75 -4.10 -17.97
C LEU A 142 -16.19 -3.90 -17.48
N ALA A 143 -16.54 -4.44 -16.31
CA ALA A 143 -17.86 -4.23 -15.73
C ALA A 143 -18.16 -2.74 -15.52
N LYS A 144 -17.18 -1.95 -15.04
CA LYS A 144 -17.31 -0.48 -14.95
C LYS A 144 -17.53 0.16 -16.32
N ASN A 145 -16.77 -0.23 -17.33
CA ASN A 145 -16.92 0.29 -18.69
C ASN A 145 -18.31 0.00 -19.28
N LEU A 146 -18.86 -1.19 -19.03
CA LEU A 146 -20.21 -1.54 -19.49
C LEU A 146 -21.30 -0.71 -18.79
N ILE A 147 -21.13 -0.45 -17.49
CA ILE A 147 -22.03 0.42 -16.72
C ILE A 147 -21.97 1.85 -17.28
N ASP A 148 -20.77 2.39 -17.47
CA ASP A 148 -20.58 3.76 -17.96
C ASP A 148 -21.09 3.96 -19.39
N ALA A 149 -20.95 2.93 -20.23
CA ALA A 149 -21.50 2.92 -21.59
C ALA A 149 -23.03 2.72 -21.62
N GLY A 150 -23.71 2.67 -20.46
CA GLY A 150 -25.16 2.51 -20.36
C GLY A 150 -25.67 1.13 -20.78
N LYS A 151 -24.78 0.13 -20.97
CA LYS A 151 -25.15 -1.19 -21.51
C LYS A 151 -26.06 -2.01 -20.60
N LEU A 152 -26.08 -1.69 -19.30
CA LEU A 152 -26.92 -2.35 -18.30
C LEU A 152 -28.17 -1.54 -17.93
N GLY A 153 -28.36 -0.34 -18.52
CA GLY A 153 -29.42 0.58 -18.11
C GLY A 153 -29.28 1.02 -16.64
N ARG A 154 -30.42 1.18 -15.95
CA ARG A 154 -30.45 1.51 -14.52
C ARG A 154 -30.18 0.27 -13.67
N VAL A 155 -29.15 0.33 -12.83
CA VAL A 155 -28.87 -0.73 -11.84
C VAL A 155 -29.86 -0.61 -10.68
N PHE A 156 -30.56 -1.70 -10.36
CA PHE A 156 -31.50 -1.76 -9.24
C PHE A 156 -30.95 -2.52 -8.03
N HIS A 157 -30.10 -3.51 -8.25
CA HIS A 157 -29.59 -4.41 -7.21
C HIS A 157 -28.11 -4.71 -7.40
N TYR A 158 -27.40 -4.84 -6.28
CA TYR A 158 -26.00 -5.28 -6.22
C TYR A 158 -25.85 -6.32 -5.12
N ARG A 159 -25.10 -7.39 -5.42
CA ARG A 159 -24.76 -8.44 -4.45
C ARG A 159 -23.26 -8.73 -4.54
N ALA A 160 -22.60 -8.78 -3.40
CA ALA A 160 -21.19 -9.13 -3.30
C ALA A 160 -20.95 -10.06 -2.12
N ASN A 161 -20.01 -11.00 -2.30
CA ASN A 161 -19.50 -11.85 -1.23
C ASN A 161 -17.97 -11.85 -1.30
N PHE A 162 -17.31 -11.76 -0.16
CA PHE A 162 -15.88 -12.04 -0.02
C PHE A 162 -15.73 -13.16 1.01
N LEU A 163 -15.71 -14.40 0.54
CA LEU A 163 -15.68 -15.60 1.38
C LEU A 163 -14.24 -16.09 1.53
N GLN A 164 -13.81 -16.37 2.76
CA GLN A 164 -12.48 -16.89 3.08
C GLN A 164 -12.56 -17.90 4.23
N ASP A 165 -11.59 -18.80 4.32
CA ASP A 165 -11.53 -19.91 5.28
C ASP A 165 -10.22 -19.93 6.11
N TRP A 166 -9.35 -18.93 5.97
CA TRP A 166 -7.99 -18.94 6.55
C TRP A 166 -7.94 -18.95 8.09
N THR A 167 -9.06 -18.76 8.77
CA THR A 167 -9.21 -18.90 10.24
C THR A 167 -10.31 -19.89 10.66
N ILE A 168 -10.77 -20.75 9.74
CA ILE A 168 -11.89 -21.65 10.03
C ILE A 168 -11.50 -22.80 10.96
N SER A 169 -10.22 -23.17 10.99
CA SER A 169 -9.72 -24.27 11.81
C SER A 169 -9.66 -23.87 13.29
N PRO A 170 -10.19 -24.68 14.22
CA PRO A 170 -9.99 -24.46 15.65
C PRO A 170 -8.53 -24.61 16.07
N ASP A 171 -7.74 -25.36 15.30
CA ASP A 171 -6.31 -25.60 15.54
C ASP A 171 -5.40 -24.56 14.87
N LEU A 172 -5.95 -23.39 14.49
CA LEU A 172 -5.17 -22.32 13.88
C LEU A 172 -4.00 -21.94 14.80
N PRO A 173 -2.73 -22.08 14.35
CA PRO A 173 -1.58 -21.78 15.20
C PRO A 173 -1.66 -20.34 15.70
N GLN A 174 -1.54 -20.15 17.02
CA GLN A 174 -1.52 -18.83 17.64
C GLN A 174 -0.11 -18.24 17.57
N GLY A 175 0.03 -17.05 16.99
CA GLY A 175 1.29 -16.34 16.73
C GLY A 175 1.56 -16.06 15.25
N GLY A 176 2.67 -15.35 14.98
CA GLY A 176 3.13 -15.06 13.62
C GLY A 176 2.63 -13.73 13.04
N THR A 177 3.08 -13.41 11.82
CA THR A 177 2.93 -12.06 11.22
C THR A 177 1.52 -11.75 10.71
N GLY A 178 0.58 -12.70 10.82
CA GLY A 178 -0.76 -12.60 10.23
C GLY A 178 -1.89 -12.34 11.23
N LEU A 179 -1.74 -12.79 12.48
CA LEU A 179 -2.84 -12.91 13.43
C LEU A 179 -3.22 -11.63 14.16
N TRP A 180 -2.48 -10.54 13.97
CA TRP A 180 -2.94 -9.21 14.42
C TRP A 180 -4.32 -8.86 13.84
N ARG A 181 -4.73 -9.51 12.74
CA ARG A 181 -6.09 -9.45 12.17
C ARG A 181 -7.20 -9.92 13.12
N LEU A 182 -6.84 -10.64 14.19
CA LEU A 182 -7.76 -11.12 15.23
C LEU A 182 -7.71 -10.24 16.49
N ASP A 183 -6.86 -9.21 16.52
CA ASP A 183 -6.76 -8.23 17.61
C ASP A 183 -7.41 -6.91 17.20
N ALA A 184 -8.52 -6.56 17.85
CA ALA A 184 -9.27 -5.33 17.59
C ALA A 184 -8.49 -4.03 17.88
N LYS A 185 -7.34 -4.11 18.58
CA LYS A 185 -6.45 -2.96 18.78
C LYS A 185 -5.55 -2.70 17.57
N VAL A 186 -5.41 -3.68 16.68
CA VAL A 186 -4.53 -3.61 15.51
C VAL A 186 -5.32 -3.64 14.19
N SER A 187 -6.47 -4.31 14.15
CA SER A 187 -7.32 -4.46 12.95
C SER A 187 -8.69 -3.82 13.04
#